data_AF-A0A7C3U804-F1
#
_entry.id   AF-A0A7C3U804-F1
#
_cell.length_a   1.000
_cell.length_b   1.000
_cell.length_c   1.000
_cell.angle_alpha   90.00
_cell.angle_beta   90.00
_cell.angle_gamma   90.00
#
_symmetry.space_group_name_H-M   'P 1'
#
loop_
_entity.id
_entity.type
_entity.pdbx_description
1 polymer ?
#
loop_
_entity_poly.entity_id
_entity_poly.type
_entity_poly.pdbx_seq_one_letter_code
_entity_poly.pdbx_strand_id
1 'polypeptide(L)'
;MSYDWLIYSLLSAILAAFVAVFGKIGLKDVDPTLATTVRAGIMFSSLLLIALSLGKFNNFSQLNNKAIVFIFISGLAGALSWLFYFFALKNGQASKVAAIDRLSLVFVFLFSLAVLGEKLEIKTLLGIILMAVGAIIISL
;
A
#
# COMPACT_ATOMS: atom_id res chain seq x y z
N MET A 1 1.56 21.75 -13.67
CA MET A 1 1.64 20.39 -13.08
C MET A 1 0.60 19.54 -13.78
N SER A 2 0.96 18.40 -14.36
CA SER A 2 -0.04 17.53 -15.00
C SER A 2 -0.99 16.96 -13.96
N TYR A 3 -2.31 16.95 -14.20
CA TYR A 3 -3.31 16.43 -13.25
C TYR A 3 -3.39 14.89 -13.25
N ASP A 4 -2.60 14.22 -14.10
CA ASP A 4 -2.62 12.76 -14.27
C ASP A 4 -2.38 12.00 -12.97
N TRP A 5 -1.50 12.52 -12.09
CA TRP A 5 -1.23 11.89 -10.80
C TRP A 5 -2.48 11.81 -9.91
N LEU A 6 -3.40 12.76 -10.02
CA LEU A 6 -4.62 12.79 -9.23
C LEU A 6 -5.59 11.71 -9.72
N ILE A 7 -5.71 11.54 -11.04
CA ILE A 7 -6.52 10.47 -11.65
C ILE A 7 -5.99 9.10 -11.24
N TYR A 8 -4.67 8.86 -11.35
CA TYR A 8 -4.07 7.60 -10.94
C TYR A 8 -4.21 7.34 -9.44
N SER A 9 -4.13 8.38 -8.60
CA SER A 9 -4.32 8.27 -7.16
C SER A 9 -5.76 7.92 -6.78
N LEU A 10 -6.76 8.52 -7.44
CA LEU A 10 -8.16 8.19 -7.23
C LEU A 10 -8.47 6.76 -7.67
N LEU A 11 -7.95 6.35 -8.83
CA LEU A 11 -8.12 4.98 -9.31
C LEU A 11 -7.48 3.97 -8.35
N SER A 12 -6.28 4.28 -7.83
CA SER A 12 -5.61 3.49 -6.80
C SER A 12 -6.46 3.37 -5.52
N ALA A 13 -7.08 4.48 -5.07
CA ALA A 13 -7.95 4.47 -3.90
C ALA A 13 -9.18 3.57 -4.07
N ILE A 14 -9.82 3.59 -5.25
CA ILE A 14 -10.96 2.72 -5.59
C ILE A 14 -10.52 1.25 -5.60
N LEU A 15 -9.41 0.92 -6.26
CA LEU A 15 -8.90 -0.45 -6.28
C LEU A 15 -8.50 -0.94 -4.89
N ALA A 16 -7.93 -0.07 -4.05
CA ALA A 16 -7.61 -0.40 -2.66
C ALA A 16 -8.87 -0.69 -1.83
N ALA A 17 -9.98 -0.01 -2.09
CA ALA A 17 -11.26 -0.32 -1.45
C ALA A 17 -11.77 -1.71 -1.86
N PHE A 18 -11.70 -2.07 -3.15
CA PHE A 18 -12.03 -3.42 -3.61
C PHE A 18 -11.14 -4.49 -3.00
N VAL A 19 -9.84 -4.20 -2.85
CA VAL A 19 -8.90 -5.08 -2.15
C VAL A 19 -9.36 -5.39 -0.73
N ALA A 20 -9.81 -4.39 0.02
CA ALA A 20 -10.27 -4.58 1.39
C ALA A 20 -11.54 -5.42 1.45
N VAL A 21 -12.53 -5.10 0.60
CA VAL A 21 -13.83 -5.78 0.56
C VAL A 21 -13.70 -7.22 0.09
N PHE A 22 -13.12 -7.45 -1.10
CA PHE A 22 -12.95 -8.81 -1.64
C PHE A 22 -11.93 -9.62 -0.85
N GLY A 23 -10.89 -8.96 -0.33
CA GLY A 23 -9.91 -9.60 0.55
C GLY A 23 -10.58 -10.17 1.79
N LYS A 24 -11.42 -9.38 2.47
CA LYS A 24 -12.18 -9.88 3.62
C LYS A 24 -13.12 -11.03 3.27
N ILE A 25 -13.83 -10.94 2.14
CA ILE A 25 -14.71 -12.02 1.67
C ILE A 25 -13.91 -13.31 1.42
N GLY A 26 -12.76 -13.21 0.75
CA GLY A 26 -11.89 -14.36 0.45
C GLY A 26 -11.17 -14.96 1.66
N LEU A 27 -11.13 -14.25 2.79
CA LEU A 27 -10.46 -14.69 4.03
C LEU A 27 -11.37 -15.49 4.98
N LYS A 28 -12.68 -15.57 4.72
CA LYS A 28 -13.67 -16.10 5.67
C LYS A 28 -13.29 -17.47 6.23
N ASP A 29 -12.90 -18.38 5.35
CA ASP A 29 -12.58 -19.78 5.69
C ASP A 29 -11.14 -20.17 5.30
N VAL A 30 -10.28 -19.18 5.05
CA VAL A 30 -8.91 -19.38 4.55
C VAL A 30 -7.89 -18.76 5.50
N ASP A 31 -6.75 -19.40 5.68
CA ASP A 31 -5.63 -18.83 6.41
C ASP A 31 -5.11 -17.53 5.73
N PRO A 32 -4.92 -16.41 6.45
CA PRO A 32 -4.42 -15.16 5.87
C PRO A 32 -3.09 -15.29 5.15
N THR A 33 -2.18 -16.13 5.64
CA THR A 33 -0.87 -16.36 5.02
C THR A 33 -1.04 -17.05 3.68
N LEU A 34 -1.85 -18.09 3.62
CA LEU A 34 -2.16 -18.80 2.36
C LEU A 34 -2.87 -17.88 1.37
N ALA A 35 -3.91 -17.17 1.79
CA ALA A 35 -4.66 -16.24 0.94
C ALA A 35 -3.75 -15.13 0.38
N THR A 36 -2.89 -14.55 1.22
CA THR A 36 -1.93 -13.50 0.82
C THR A 36 -0.86 -14.04 -0.12
N THR A 37 -0.43 -15.30 0.08
CA THR A 37 0.54 -15.96 -0.82
C THR A 37 -0.05 -16.19 -2.22
N VAL A 38 -1.27 -16.73 -2.30
CA VAL A 38 -1.98 -16.91 -3.58
C VAL A 38 -2.18 -15.56 -4.27
N ARG A 39 -2.59 -14.55 -3.51
CA ARG A 39 -2.72 -13.17 -4.01
C ARG A 39 -1.40 -12.63 -4.57
N ALA A 40 -0.28 -12.85 -3.89
CA ALA A 40 1.04 -12.43 -4.36
C ALA A 40 1.40 -13.09 -5.70
N GLY A 41 1.07 -14.37 -5.88
CA GLY A 41 1.24 -15.08 -7.15
C GLY A 41 0.41 -14.47 -8.29
N ILE A 42 -0.85 -14.10 -8.02
CA ILE A 42 -1.70 -13.39 -8.98
C ILE A 42 -1.10 -12.03 -9.34
N MET A 43 -0.72 -11.23 -8.34
CA MET A 43 -0.11 -9.91 -8.54
C MET A 43 1.17 -9.99 -9.36
N PHE A 44 2.06 -10.93 -9.03
CA PHE A 44 3.29 -11.17 -9.77
C PHE A 44 2.99 -11.52 -11.23
N SER A 45 2.09 -12.46 -11.48
CA SER A 45 1.72 -12.90 -12.84
C SER A 45 1.12 -11.76 -13.65
N SER A 46 0.24 -10.95 -13.06
CA SER A 46 -0.35 -9.77 -13.72
C SER A 46 0.70 -8.73 -14.09
N LEU A 47 1.60 -8.38 -13.17
CA LEU A 47 2.68 -7.41 -13.44
C LEU A 47 3.68 -7.93 -14.47
N LEU A 48 4.01 -9.21 -14.42
CA LEU A 48 4.89 -9.87 -15.39
C LEU A 48 4.28 -9.80 -16.80
N LEU A 49 3.00 -10.15 -16.96
CA LEU A 49 2.32 -10.08 -18.25
C LEU A 49 2.31 -8.65 -18.81
N ILE A 50 1.95 -7.66 -17.99
CA ILE A 50 1.93 -6.25 -18.42
C ILE A 50 3.33 -5.78 -18.82
N ALA A 51 4.36 -6.11 -18.04
CA ALA A 51 5.74 -5.72 -18.33
C ALA A 51 6.27 -6.38 -19.60
N LEU A 52 5.90 -7.64 -19.88
CA LEU A 52 6.22 -8.34 -21.12
C LEU A 52 5.50 -7.72 -22.32
N SER A 53 4.19 -7.47 -22.22
CA SER A 53 3.41 -6.85 -23.29
C SER A 53 3.89 -5.44 -23.64
N LEU A 54 4.42 -4.70 -22.66
CA LEU A 54 4.98 -3.36 -22.86
C LEU A 54 6.48 -3.36 -23.21
N GLY A 55 7.11 -4.54 -23.38
CA GLY A 55 8.52 -4.68 -23.74
C GLY A 55 9.50 -4.10 -22.72
N LYS A 56 9.11 -3.98 -21.44
CA LYS A 56 9.91 -3.29 -20.41
C LYS A 56 11.15 -4.06 -19.98
N PHE A 57 11.20 -5.37 -20.25
CA PHE A 57 12.35 -6.24 -19.95
C PHE A 57 13.62 -5.89 -20.74
N ASN A 58 13.52 -5.13 -21.84
CA ASN A 58 14.70 -4.69 -22.59
C ASN A 58 15.51 -3.59 -21.88
N ASN A 59 14.96 -2.97 -20.82
CA ASN A 59 15.57 -1.86 -20.09
C ASN A 59 16.13 -2.27 -18.71
N PHE A 60 16.52 -3.53 -18.52
CA PHE A 60 17.09 -4.01 -17.25
C PHE A 60 18.33 -3.21 -16.80
N SER A 61 19.05 -2.59 -17.73
CA SER A 61 20.20 -1.73 -17.46
C SER A 61 19.88 -0.48 -16.63
N GLN A 62 18.60 -0.10 -16.48
CA GLN A 62 18.17 1.01 -15.63
C GLN A 62 18.19 0.66 -14.13
N LEU A 63 18.23 -0.64 -13.77
CA LEU A 63 18.28 -1.11 -12.39
C LEU A 63 19.73 -1.15 -11.89
N ASN A 64 20.18 -0.07 -11.26
CA ASN A 64 21.46 -0.05 -10.54
C ASN A 64 21.35 -0.84 -9.21
N ASN A 65 22.46 -1.38 -8.71
CA ASN A 65 22.58 -2.11 -7.44
C ASN A 65 21.91 -1.39 -6.25
N LYS A 66 22.03 -0.06 -6.15
CA LYS A 66 21.34 0.71 -5.10
C LYS A 66 19.81 0.59 -5.23
N ALA A 67 19.27 0.73 -6.44
CA ALA A 67 17.84 0.62 -6.69
C ALA A 67 17.34 -0.79 -6.33
N ILE A 68 18.09 -1.84 -6.69
CA ILE A 68 17.75 -3.23 -6.36
C ILE A 68 17.64 -3.43 -4.85
N VAL A 69 18.58 -2.91 -4.06
CA VAL A 69 18.54 -3.02 -2.59
C VAL A 69 17.29 -2.33 -2.02
N PHE A 70 16.98 -1.11 -2.44
CA PHE A 70 15.78 -0.40 -1.97
C PHE A 70 14.48 -1.08 -2.43
N ILE A 71 14.44 -1.62 -3.66
CA ILE A 71 13.30 -2.40 -4.17
C ILE A 71 13.12 -3.67 -3.34
N PHE A 72 14.20 -4.36 -3.00
CA PHE A 72 14.15 -5.57 -2.18
C PHE A 72 13.62 -5.29 -0.78
N ILE A 73 14.15 -4.27 -0.10
CA ILE A 73 13.68 -3.86 1.24
C ILE A 73 12.22 -3.40 1.19
N SER A 74 11.84 -2.61 0.18
CA SER A 74 10.45 -2.19 -0.05
C SER A 74 9.52 -3.37 -0.31
N GLY A 75 9.96 -4.35 -1.10
CA GLY A 75 9.22 -5.59 -1.36
C GLY A 75 8.99 -6.41 -0.09
N LEU A 76 10.01 -6.56 0.75
CA LEU A 76 9.89 -7.23 2.06
C LEU A 76 8.93 -6.48 2.99
N ALA A 77 9.07 -5.15 3.10
CA ALA A 77 8.19 -4.32 3.91
C ALA A 77 6.73 -4.41 3.40
N GLY A 78 6.53 -4.41 2.08
CA GLY A 78 5.25 -4.63 1.45
C GLY A 78 4.65 -6.00 1.80
N ALA A 79 5.40 -7.07 1.63
CA ALA A 79 4.92 -8.42 1.96
C ALA A 79 4.49 -8.56 3.42
N LEU A 80 5.29 -8.04 4.36
CA LEU A 80 4.96 -8.03 5.79
C LEU A 80 3.74 -7.16 6.09
N SER A 81 3.67 -5.95 5.52
CA SER A 81 2.53 -5.03 5.68
C SER A 81 1.22 -5.69 5.24
N TRP A 82 1.21 -6.30 4.06
CA TRP A 82 0.05 -7.01 3.54
C TRP A 82 -0.33 -8.20 4.42
N LEU A 83 0.65 -8.98 4.90
CA LEU A 83 0.38 -10.10 5.79
C LEU A 83 -0.37 -9.62 7.06
N PHE A 84 0.17 -8.61 7.77
CA PHE A 84 -0.47 -8.06 8.97
C PHE A 84 -1.84 -7.43 8.68
N TYR A 85 -1.98 -6.73 7.56
CA TYR A 85 -3.26 -6.13 7.13
C TYR A 85 -4.33 -7.20 6.89
N PHE A 86 -3.99 -8.32 6.24
CA PHE A 86 -4.95 -9.41 6.00
C PHE A 86 -5.27 -10.21 7.27
N PHE A 87 -4.31 -10.36 8.20
CA PHE A 87 -4.59 -10.84 9.56
C PHE A 87 -5.60 -9.94 10.28
N ALA A 88 -5.43 -8.62 10.20
CA ALA A 88 -6.36 -7.67 10.79
C ALA A 88 -7.74 -7.70 10.10
N LEU A 89 -7.80 -7.79 8.77
CA LEU A 89 -9.05 -7.88 8.02
C LEU A 89 -9.86 -9.14 8.34
N LYS A 90 -9.19 -10.27 8.59
CA LYS A 90 -9.86 -11.52 8.96
C LYS A 90 -10.56 -11.39 10.32
N ASN A 91 -9.90 -10.74 11.28
CA ASN A 91 -10.36 -10.65 12.66
C ASN A 91 -11.17 -9.38 12.98
N GLY A 92 -11.13 -8.37 12.11
CA GLY A 92 -11.72 -7.05 12.33
C GLY A 92 -12.74 -6.63 11.27
N GLN A 93 -13.43 -5.52 11.50
CA GLN A 93 -14.32 -4.92 10.49
C GLN A 93 -13.50 -4.25 9.38
N ALA A 94 -13.88 -4.44 8.11
CA ALA A 94 -13.11 -3.90 6.98
C ALA A 94 -12.98 -2.37 7.05
N SER A 95 -14.05 -1.68 7.46
CA SER A 95 -14.05 -0.22 7.66
C SER A 95 -13.04 0.23 8.72
N LYS A 96 -13.02 -0.43 9.89
CA LYS A 96 -12.11 -0.12 11.00
C LYS A 96 -10.64 -0.39 10.62
N VAL A 97 -10.38 -1.55 10.01
CA VAL A 97 -9.03 -1.93 9.58
C VAL A 97 -8.52 -1.00 8.48
N ALA A 98 -9.36 -0.68 7.48
CA ALA A 98 -8.99 0.27 6.43
C ALA A 98 -8.74 1.68 6.97
N ALA A 99 -9.50 2.12 7.99
CA ALA A 99 -9.27 3.41 8.64
C ALA A 99 -7.92 3.47 9.36
N ILE A 100 -7.59 2.43 10.15
CA ILE A 100 -6.29 2.34 10.84
C ILE A 100 -5.14 2.22 9.83
N ASP A 101 -5.29 1.49 8.73
CA ASP A 101 -4.28 1.40 7.67
C ASP A 101 -3.92 2.78 7.08
N ARG A 102 -4.88 3.73 7.04
CA ARG A 102 -4.60 5.11 6.61
C ARG A 102 -3.72 5.91 7.57
N LEU A 103 -3.53 5.46 8.82
CA LEU A 103 -2.50 6.03 9.71
C LEU A 103 -1.08 5.79 9.18
N SER A 104 -0.88 4.88 8.21
CA SER A 104 0.40 4.76 7.47
C SER A 104 0.89 6.10 6.94
N LEU A 105 -0.01 7.01 6.59
CA LEU A 105 0.33 8.37 6.13
C LEU A 105 1.08 9.14 7.22
N VAL A 106 0.69 9.02 8.49
CA VAL A 106 1.42 9.62 9.64
C VAL A 106 2.86 9.11 9.66
N PHE A 107 3.06 7.80 9.52
CA PHE A 107 4.39 7.18 9.50
C PHE A 107 5.20 7.59 8.27
N VAL A 108 4.59 7.69 7.10
CA VAL A 108 5.26 8.18 5.88
C VAL A 108 5.85 9.57 6.11
N PHE A 109 5.10 10.49 6.72
CA PHE A 109 5.60 11.83 7.02
C PHE A 109 6.68 11.84 8.11
N LEU A 110 6.52 11.02 9.16
CA LEU A 110 7.57 10.89 10.19
C LEU A 110 8.87 10.36 9.60
N PHE A 111 8.79 9.36 8.72
CA PHE A 111 9.96 8.82 8.03
C PHE A 111 10.48 9.75 6.94
N SER A 112 9.64 10.54 6.26
CA SER A 112 10.13 11.51 5.27
C SER A 112 10.88 12.67 5.93
N LEU A 113 10.40 13.15 7.09
CA LEU A 113 11.16 14.07 7.93
C LEU A 113 12.51 13.48 8.35
N ALA A 114 12.51 12.25 8.88
CA ALA A 114 13.69 11.64 9.48
C ALA A 114 14.74 11.17 8.47
N VAL A 115 14.30 10.65 7.32
CA VAL A 115 15.16 9.99 6.32
C VAL A 115 15.40 10.86 5.10
N LEU A 116 14.39 11.61 4.63
CA LEU A 116 14.48 12.43 3.41
C LEU A 116 14.80 13.90 3.72
N GLY A 117 14.65 14.34 4.97
CA GLY A 117 14.93 15.72 5.40
C GLY A 117 13.95 16.75 4.84
N GLU A 118 12.75 16.31 4.44
CA GLU A 118 11.71 17.19 3.91
C GLU A 118 11.24 18.20 4.97
N LYS A 119 10.87 19.42 4.55
CA LYS A 119 10.25 20.40 5.46
C LYS A 119 8.73 20.25 5.39
N LEU A 120 8.09 20.02 6.53
CA LEU A 120 6.62 19.98 6.59
C LEU A 120 6.03 21.39 6.62
N GLU A 121 5.12 21.65 5.70
CA GLU A 121 4.23 22.81 5.79
C GLU A 121 3.17 22.57 6.87
N ILE A 122 2.79 23.62 7.60
CA ILE A 122 1.76 23.57 8.65
C ILE A 122 0.44 23.02 8.14
N LYS A 123 0.07 23.30 6.89
CA LYS A 123 -1.15 22.76 6.26
C LYS A 123 -1.12 21.24 6.14
N THR A 124 0.03 20.68 5.76
CA THR A 124 0.24 19.23 5.67
C THR A 124 0.10 18.60 7.06
N LEU A 125 0.70 19.21 8.08
CA LEU A 125 0.59 18.74 9.46
C LEU A 125 -0.86 18.70 9.95
N LEU A 126 -1.64 19.76 9.71
CA LEU A 126 -3.06 19.80 10.06
C LEU A 126 -3.87 18.72 9.34
N GLY A 127 -3.60 18.48 8.05
CA GLY A 127 -4.23 17.40 7.29
C GLY A 127 -3.96 16.01 7.89
N ILE A 128 -2.71 15.76 8.28
CA ILE A 128 -2.31 14.49 8.93
C ILE A 128 -3.04 14.30 10.24
N ILE A 129 -3.09 15.32 11.09
CA ILE A 129 -3.79 15.26 12.38
C ILE A 129 -5.28 14.98 12.17
N LEU A 130 -5.92 15.68 11.22
CA LEU A 130 -7.33 15.50 10.92
C LEU A 130 -7.63 14.09 10.41
N MET A 131 -6.79 13.55 9.53
CA MET A 131 -6.90 12.17 9.07
C MET A 131 -6.70 11.16 10.20
N ALA A 132 -5.74 11.39 11.09
CA ALA A 132 -5.48 10.50 12.22
C ALA A 132 -6.65 10.48 13.19
N VAL A 133 -7.20 11.65 13.53
CA VAL A 133 -8.41 11.77 14.34
C VAL A 133 -9.59 11.08 13.66
N GLY A 134 -9.79 11.30 12.35
CA GLY A 134 -10.84 10.63 11.58
C GLY A 134 -10.70 9.11 11.61
N ALA A 135 -9.48 8.58 11.44
CA ALA A 135 -9.20 7.15 11.52
C ALA A 135 -9.54 6.57 12.90
N ILE A 136 -9.15 7.27 13.98
CA ILE A 136 -9.45 6.86 15.37
C ILE A 136 -10.96 6.82 15.60
N ILE A 137 -11.69 7.87 15.20
CA ILE A 137 -13.15 7.94 15.36
C ILE A 137 -13.85 6.80 14.63
N ILE A 138 -13.42 6.45 13.42
CA ILE A 138 -13.99 5.31 12.66
C ILE A 138 -13.66 3.97 13.35
N SER A 139 -12.51 3.86 14.01
CA SER A 139 -12.04 2.63 14.64
C SER A 139 -12.66 2.33 16.01
N LEU A 140 -13.13 3.36 16.72
CA LEU A 140 -13.90 3.23 17.97
C LEU A 140 -15.22 2.50 17.73
#